data_AF-A0A7Y1YF85-F1
#
_entry.id   AF-A0A7Y1YF85-F1
#
_cell.length_a   1.000
_cell.length_b   1.000
_cell.length_c   1.000
_cell.angle_alpha   90.00
_cell.angle_beta   90.00
_cell.angle_gamma   90.00
#
_symmetry.space_group_name_H-M   'P 1'
#
loop_
_entity.id
_entity.type
_entity.pdbx_description
1 polymer ?
#
loop_
_entity_poly.entity_id
_entity_poly.type
_entity_poly.pdbx_seq_one_letter_code
_entity_poly.pdbx_strand_id
1 'polypeptide(L)'
;MVIMVIEISDFLSRVEASQYSIFTQKFHASVSKTLRKFNGTIKSKDNNNYLVVFSSVTDSVQCALEIQYKFKYVTPKHESFSRRLNIGMTISKELNEEDMILATRICEIVKEQLVISTKVKEAYESINEHATIDRELIRTLKPGEETFLTKIMNYIESNWMRSDFNWTSISKSLRFSYSQLYRRLNSLSGKSPNKFIKEFRLHKALVLLHDHVDSISEISTKTGFNSPNYFSKCFREKYGVSPSKYRLQHS
;
A
#
# COMPACT_ATOMS: atom_id res chain seq x y z
N MET A 1 -2.28 14.32 16.30
CA MET A 1 -3.32 13.92 15.33
C MET A 1 -3.00 12.55 14.76
N VAL A 2 -4.00 11.78 14.34
CA VAL A 2 -3.81 10.50 13.65
C VAL A 2 -3.87 10.73 12.15
N ILE A 3 -2.89 10.18 11.43
CA ILE A 3 -2.88 10.11 9.97
C ILE A 3 -3.28 8.69 9.59
N MET A 4 -4.29 8.57 8.74
CA MET A 4 -4.80 7.31 8.21
C MET A 4 -4.71 7.34 6.69
N VAL A 5 -4.09 6.32 6.11
CA VAL A 5 -4.13 6.02 4.69
C VAL A 5 -5.07 4.84 4.49
N ILE A 6 -5.99 4.95 3.55
CA ILE A 6 -6.89 3.87 3.14
C ILE A 6 -6.62 3.63 1.66
N GLU A 7 -6.23 2.42 1.30
CA GLU A 7 -6.01 1.99 -0.08
C GLU A 7 -6.91 0.79 -0.39
N ILE A 8 -7.55 0.82 -1.55
CA ILE A 8 -8.07 -0.40 -2.16
C ILE A 8 -7.11 -0.83 -3.25
N SER A 9 -6.67 -2.10 -3.21
CA SER A 9 -5.93 -2.68 -4.32
C SER A 9 -6.86 -2.79 -5.53
N ASP A 10 -6.80 -1.80 -6.41
CA ASP A 10 -7.41 -1.84 -7.72
C ASP A 10 -6.29 -1.96 -8.74
N PHE A 11 -5.81 -3.18 -8.98
CA PHE A 11 -4.68 -3.34 -9.88
C PHE A 11 -5.04 -3.81 -11.29
N LEU A 12 -6.22 -4.39 -11.52
CA LEU A 12 -6.57 -4.88 -12.86
C LEU A 12 -8.08 -4.94 -13.06
N SER A 13 -8.62 -4.02 -13.87
CA SER A 13 -9.41 -4.32 -15.09
C SER A 13 -10.43 -3.23 -15.42
N ARG A 14 -10.06 -2.27 -16.27
CA ARG A 14 -11.04 -1.50 -17.08
C ARG A 14 -11.63 -2.35 -18.21
N VAL A 15 -11.83 -3.66 -18.00
CA VAL A 15 -12.47 -4.53 -19.00
C VAL A 15 -13.96 -4.69 -18.71
N GLU A 16 -14.46 -4.29 -17.52
CA GLU A 16 -15.89 -4.30 -17.19
C GLU A 16 -16.32 -3.01 -16.50
N ALA A 17 -16.23 -1.87 -17.19
CA ALA A 17 -16.47 -0.54 -16.62
C ALA A 17 -17.85 -0.31 -15.96
N SER A 18 -18.88 -1.12 -16.27
CA SER A 18 -20.25 -0.90 -15.76
C SER A 18 -20.47 -1.40 -14.34
N GLN A 19 -20.08 -2.64 -14.01
CA GLN A 19 -20.27 -3.22 -12.66
C GLN A 19 -19.25 -2.68 -11.65
N TYR A 20 -18.03 -2.39 -12.12
CA TYR A 20 -16.97 -1.81 -11.30
C TYR A 20 -17.31 -0.38 -10.86
N SER A 21 -17.96 0.42 -11.72
CA SER A 21 -18.38 1.78 -11.34
C SER A 21 -19.34 1.77 -10.15
N ILE A 22 -20.27 0.81 -10.08
CA ILE A 22 -21.28 0.73 -9.03
C ILE A 22 -20.63 0.31 -7.71
N PHE A 23 -19.75 -0.69 -7.71
CA PHE A 23 -18.99 -1.05 -6.51
C PHE A 23 -18.17 0.14 -6.02
N THR A 24 -17.37 0.75 -6.90
CA THR A 24 -16.47 1.85 -6.55
C THR A 24 -17.25 3.05 -6.02
N GLN A 25 -18.39 3.39 -6.63
CA GLN A 25 -19.30 4.40 -6.12
C GLN A 25 -19.86 4.04 -4.74
N LYS A 26 -20.37 2.81 -4.55
CA LYS A 26 -20.90 2.34 -3.26
C LYS A 26 -19.83 2.32 -2.18
N PHE A 27 -18.63 1.86 -2.50
CA PHE A 27 -17.49 1.87 -1.58
C PHE A 27 -17.12 3.30 -1.21
N HIS A 28 -16.90 4.19 -2.18
CA HIS A 28 -16.54 5.57 -1.90
C HIS A 28 -17.61 6.28 -1.08
N ALA A 29 -18.90 6.06 -1.38
CA ALA A 29 -20.00 6.58 -0.58
C ALA A 29 -19.99 6.03 0.85
N SER A 30 -19.74 4.72 1.01
CA SER A 30 -19.63 4.06 2.30
C SER A 30 -18.46 4.59 3.13
N VAL A 31 -17.27 4.73 2.53
CA VAL A 31 -16.08 5.32 3.17
C VAL A 31 -16.36 6.76 3.55
N SER A 32 -16.79 7.61 2.62
CA SER A 32 -17.06 9.03 2.91
C SER A 32 -18.11 9.21 4.01
N LYS A 33 -19.17 8.39 4.04
CA LYS A 33 -20.15 8.41 5.12
C LYS A 33 -19.54 8.00 6.47
N THR A 34 -18.70 6.97 6.47
CA THR A 34 -18.05 6.47 7.70
C THR A 34 -17.00 7.46 8.22
N LEU A 35 -16.20 8.07 7.33
CA LEU A 35 -15.26 9.13 7.69
C LEU A 35 -15.98 10.31 8.36
N ARG A 36 -17.11 10.77 7.79
CA ARG A 36 -17.93 11.84 8.40
C ARG A 36 -18.50 11.45 9.76
N LYS A 37 -18.97 10.20 9.91
CA LYS A 37 -19.49 9.67 11.19
C LYS A 37 -18.46 9.75 12.32
N PHE A 38 -17.19 9.53 12.00
CA PHE A 38 -16.08 9.53 12.97
C PHE A 38 -15.19 10.79 12.87
N ASN A 39 -15.73 11.91 12.40
CA ASN A 39 -15.01 13.20 12.37
C ASN A 39 -13.67 13.19 11.60
N GLY A 40 -13.51 12.29 10.62
CA GLY A 40 -12.32 12.20 9.78
C GLY A 40 -12.28 13.29 8.71
N THR A 41 -11.18 14.03 8.64
CA THR A 41 -10.95 15.07 7.63
C THR A 41 -10.12 14.53 6.49
N ILE A 42 -10.69 14.47 5.28
CA ILE A 42 -9.96 14.06 4.07
C ILE A 42 -8.98 15.17 3.67
N LYS A 43 -7.69 14.86 3.60
CA LYS A 43 -6.63 15.76 3.13
C LYS A 43 -6.34 15.58 1.64
N SER A 44 -6.32 14.35 1.18
CA SER A 44 -6.27 14.03 -0.25
C SER A 44 -7.07 12.75 -0.54
N LYS A 45 -7.53 12.63 -1.77
CA LYS A 45 -8.26 11.48 -2.28
C LYS A 45 -7.95 11.29 -3.76
N ASP A 46 -7.66 10.07 -4.16
CA ASP A 46 -7.71 9.64 -5.56
C ASP A 46 -8.75 8.51 -5.73
N ASN A 47 -8.74 7.80 -6.86
CA ASN A 47 -9.70 6.73 -7.13
C ASN A 47 -9.57 5.54 -6.18
N ASN A 48 -8.40 5.31 -5.60
CA ASN A 48 -8.09 4.11 -4.84
C ASN A 48 -7.60 4.41 -3.43
N ASN A 49 -7.15 5.64 -3.18
CA ASN A 49 -6.49 6.06 -1.96
C ASN A 49 -7.20 7.23 -1.28
N TYR A 50 -7.18 7.21 0.04
CA TYR A 50 -7.56 8.33 0.90
C TYR A 50 -6.45 8.62 1.88
N LEU A 51 -6.12 9.90 2.04
CA LEU A 51 -5.35 10.40 3.17
C LEU A 51 -6.31 11.17 4.08
N VAL A 52 -6.43 10.71 5.32
CA VAL A 52 -7.38 11.22 6.30
C VAL A 52 -6.68 11.57 7.59
N VAL A 53 -7.09 12.66 8.22
CA VAL A 53 -6.60 13.09 9.53
C VAL A 53 -7.73 13.06 10.55
N PHE A 54 -7.44 12.58 11.75
CA PHE A 54 -8.34 12.56 12.91
C PHE A 54 -7.70 13.30 14.09
N SER A 55 -8.52 14.03 14.84
CA SER A 55 -8.14 14.60 16.15
C SER A 55 -8.15 13.54 17.25
N SER A 56 -9.10 12.60 17.20
CA SER A 56 -9.28 11.50 18.15
C SER A 56 -8.69 10.19 17.65
N VAL A 57 -7.85 9.54 18.47
CA VAL A 57 -7.33 8.21 18.15
C VAL A 57 -8.43 7.15 18.23
N THR A 58 -9.37 7.27 19.16
CA THR A 58 -10.50 6.36 19.29
C THR A 58 -11.37 6.39 18.03
N ASP A 59 -11.73 7.59 17.56
CA ASP A 59 -12.53 7.76 16.35
C ASP A 59 -11.81 7.16 15.14
N SER A 60 -10.49 7.37 15.04
CA SER A 60 -9.70 6.83 13.93
C SER A 60 -9.69 5.29 13.90
N VAL A 61 -9.51 4.64 15.05
CA VAL A 61 -9.49 3.17 15.14
C VAL A 61 -10.87 2.58 14.88
N GLN A 62 -11.92 3.16 15.47
CA GLN A 62 -13.30 2.71 15.26
C GLN A 62 -13.75 2.92 13.80
N CYS A 63 -13.33 4.02 13.19
CA CYS A 63 -13.58 4.30 11.78
C CYS A 63 -12.94 3.23 10.88
N ALA A 64 -11.66 2.90 11.12
CA ALA A 64 -10.95 1.89 10.35
C ALA A 64 -11.63 0.51 10.46
N LEU A 65 -12.03 0.11 11.66
CA LEU A 65 -12.76 -1.14 11.90
C LEU A 65 -14.12 -1.16 11.18
N GLU A 66 -14.87 -0.06 11.22
CA GLU A 66 -16.17 0.03 10.54
C GLU A 66 -16.03 0.00 9.02
N ILE A 67 -15.00 0.65 8.46
CA ILE A 67 -14.68 0.58 7.03
C ILE A 67 -14.31 -0.86 6.64
N GLN A 68 -13.44 -1.52 7.42
CA GLN A 68 -13.05 -2.90 7.18
C GLN A 68 -14.25 -3.86 7.24
N TYR A 69 -15.14 -3.70 8.23
CA TYR A 69 -16.36 -4.47 8.34
C TYR A 69 -17.27 -4.25 7.12
N LYS A 70 -17.57 -2.99 6.76
CA LYS A 70 -18.44 -2.65 5.63
C LYS A 70 -17.88 -3.12 4.29
N PHE A 71 -16.56 -3.10 4.11
CA PHE A 71 -15.92 -3.60 2.88
C PHE A 71 -16.28 -5.06 2.59
N LYS A 72 -16.39 -5.90 3.63
CA LYS A 72 -16.82 -7.31 3.49
C LYS A 72 -18.23 -7.46 2.91
N TYR A 73 -19.13 -6.49 3.13
CA TYR A 73 -20.52 -6.53 2.66
C TYR A 73 -20.73 -5.85 1.31
N VAL A 74 -19.91 -4.84 0.98
CA VAL A 74 -19.98 -4.14 -0.31
C VAL A 74 -19.32 -4.97 -1.42
N THR A 75 -18.39 -5.88 -1.08
CA THR A 75 -17.67 -6.73 -2.03
C THR A 75 -18.52 -7.94 -2.45
N PRO A 76 -18.79 -8.15 -3.76
CA PRO A 76 -19.55 -9.31 -4.23
C PRO A 76 -18.87 -10.65 -3.89
N LYS A 77 -19.65 -11.64 -3.44
CA LYS A 77 -19.12 -12.96 -2.99
C LYS A 77 -18.34 -13.72 -4.07
N HIS A 78 -18.66 -13.52 -5.36
CA HIS A 78 -18.00 -14.20 -6.48
C HIS A 78 -16.74 -13.47 -7.00
N GLU A 79 -16.47 -12.23 -6.54
CA GLU A 79 -15.30 -11.42 -6.95
C GLU A 79 -14.26 -11.26 -5.83
N SER A 80 -14.43 -11.99 -4.73
CA SER A 80 -13.65 -11.81 -3.50
C SER A 80 -12.15 -12.12 -3.62
N PHE A 81 -11.67 -12.58 -4.78
CA PHE A 81 -10.29 -13.01 -4.99
C PHE A 81 -9.32 -11.90 -5.40
N SER A 82 -9.77 -10.72 -5.84
CA SER A 82 -8.87 -9.66 -6.34
C SER A 82 -8.85 -8.36 -5.52
N ARG A 83 -9.87 -8.08 -4.71
CA ARG A 83 -10.00 -6.79 -4.00
C ARG A 83 -9.48 -6.90 -2.57
N ARG A 84 -8.52 -6.06 -2.21
CA ARG A 84 -8.00 -5.93 -0.84
C ARG A 84 -8.18 -4.50 -0.39
N LEU A 85 -8.64 -4.34 0.84
CA LEU A 85 -8.62 -3.08 1.55
C LEU A 85 -7.42 -3.10 2.49
N ASN A 86 -6.57 -2.10 2.36
CA ASN A 86 -5.46 -1.84 3.27
C ASN A 86 -5.69 -0.50 3.96
N ILE A 87 -5.37 -0.44 5.25
CA ILE A 87 -5.47 0.75 6.08
C ILE A 87 -4.18 0.82 6.90
N GLY A 88 -3.44 1.92 6.74
CA GLY A 88 -2.24 2.23 7.50
C GLY A 88 -2.45 3.44 8.37
N MET A 89 -2.04 3.37 9.64
CA MET A 89 -2.19 4.50 10.57
C MET A 89 -0.90 4.83 11.32
N THR A 90 -0.64 6.12 11.49
CA THR A 90 0.38 6.62 12.41
C THR A 90 -0.11 7.84 13.18
N ILE A 91 0.64 8.24 14.21
CA ILE A 91 0.44 9.48 14.94
C ILE A 91 1.52 10.48 14.56
N SER A 92 1.06 11.71 14.34
CA SER A 92 1.91 12.86 14.15
C SER A 92 1.54 14.00 15.09
N LYS A 93 2.52 14.78 15.54
CA LYS A 93 2.28 16.00 16.33
C LYS A 93 1.65 17.08 15.42
N GLU A 94 2.23 17.27 14.25
CA GLU A 94 1.85 18.21 13.22
C GLU A 94 1.89 17.51 11.86
N LEU A 95 0.98 17.83 10.96
CA LEU A 95 0.94 17.18 9.65
C LEU A 95 2.24 17.42 8.89
N ASN A 96 3.07 16.38 8.78
CA ASN A 96 4.36 16.40 8.13
C ASN A 96 4.50 15.25 7.13
N GLU A 97 5.43 15.42 6.20
CA GLU A 97 5.65 14.48 5.11
C GLU A 97 6.19 13.13 5.58
N GLU A 98 7.02 13.10 6.62
CA GLU A 98 7.63 11.86 7.13
C GLU A 98 6.57 10.88 7.68
N ASP A 99 5.66 11.38 8.52
CA ASP A 99 4.58 10.57 9.09
C ASP A 99 3.55 10.18 8.03
N MET A 100 3.30 11.04 7.03
CA MET A 100 2.46 10.70 5.88
C MET A 100 3.09 9.55 5.07
N ILE A 101 4.38 9.63 4.75
CA ILE A 101 5.13 8.58 4.05
C ILE A 101 5.10 7.28 4.86
N LEU A 102 5.27 7.34 6.18
CA LEU A 102 5.19 6.15 7.03
C LEU A 102 3.79 5.52 6.97
N ALA A 103 2.72 6.30 7.10
CA ALA A 103 1.35 5.78 6.99
C ALA A 103 1.09 5.12 5.62
N THR A 104 1.54 5.75 4.54
CA THR A 104 1.47 5.20 3.18
C THR A 104 2.23 3.88 3.08
N ARG A 105 3.48 3.83 3.56
CA ARG A 105 4.29 2.60 3.54
C ARG A 105 3.67 1.48 4.38
N ILE A 106 3.08 1.81 5.52
CA ILE A 106 2.37 0.82 6.34
C ILE A 106 1.22 0.22 5.53
N CYS A 107 0.44 1.08 4.85
CA CYS A 107 -0.72 0.68 4.04
C CYS A 107 -0.32 -0.17 2.82
N GLU A 108 0.70 0.26 2.06
CA GLU A 108 1.07 -0.36 0.78
C GLU A 108 1.92 -1.63 0.95
N ILE A 109 2.77 -1.68 1.98
CA ILE A 109 3.84 -2.68 2.09
C ILE A 109 3.49 -3.81 3.05
N VAL A 110 2.75 -3.53 4.11
CA VAL A 110 2.44 -4.53 5.14
C VAL A 110 1.28 -5.40 4.66
N LYS A 111 1.42 -6.73 4.81
CA LYS A 111 0.51 -7.71 4.19
C LYS A 111 -0.88 -7.79 4.84
N GLU A 112 -1.03 -7.32 6.07
CA GLU A 112 -2.28 -7.28 6.82
C GLU A 112 -3.12 -6.06 6.44
N GLN A 113 -4.44 -6.20 6.54
CA GLN A 113 -5.39 -5.21 6.03
C GLN A 113 -5.51 -3.94 6.88
N LEU A 114 -5.34 -4.05 8.20
CA LEU A 114 -5.42 -2.90 9.11
C LEU A 114 -4.19 -2.92 9.99
N VAL A 115 -3.32 -1.94 9.77
CA VAL A 115 -2.01 -1.87 10.41
C VAL A 115 -1.81 -0.50 11.03
N ILE A 116 -1.38 -0.50 12.28
CA ILE A 116 -1.14 0.72 13.06
C ILE A 116 0.30 0.77 13.56
N SER A 117 0.86 1.97 13.69
CA SER A 117 2.14 2.18 14.36
C SER A 117 2.03 1.97 15.87
N THR A 118 3.17 1.74 16.51
CA THR A 118 3.30 1.60 17.97
C THR A 118 2.67 2.80 18.69
N LYS A 119 2.92 4.01 18.18
CA LYS A 119 2.39 5.26 18.75
C LYS A 119 0.86 5.30 18.74
N VAL A 120 0.21 4.79 17.69
CA VAL A 120 -1.26 4.71 17.62
C VAL A 120 -1.80 3.79 18.70
N LYS A 121 -1.17 2.61 18.88
CA LYS A 121 -1.56 1.66 19.93
C LYS A 121 -1.42 2.27 21.32
N GLU A 122 -0.27 2.88 21.61
CA GLU A 122 0.00 3.52 22.91
C GLU A 122 -1.02 4.62 23.23
N ALA A 123 -1.30 5.51 22.27
CA ALA A 123 -2.28 6.56 22.46
C ALA A 123 -3.72 6.05 22.60
N TYR A 124 -4.07 4.97 21.88
CA TYR A 124 -5.39 4.35 22.01
C TYR A 124 -5.58 3.74 23.40
N GLU A 125 -4.61 2.95 23.86
CA GLU A 125 -4.65 2.28 25.16
C GLU A 125 -4.56 3.27 26.33
N SER A 126 -3.90 4.43 26.15
CA SER A 126 -3.84 5.46 27.19
C SER A 126 -5.15 6.24 27.36
N ILE A 127 -5.98 6.34 26.32
CA ILE A 127 -7.25 7.10 26.35
C ILE A 127 -8.44 6.21 26.70
N ASN A 128 -8.41 4.94 26.25
CA ASN A 128 -9.52 4.02 26.45
C ASN A 128 -9.17 3.03 27.57
N GLU A 129 -9.31 3.48 28.81
CA GLU A 129 -9.09 2.64 29.99
C GLU A 129 -9.89 1.32 29.86
N HIS A 130 -9.20 0.19 30.04
CA HIS A 130 -9.72 -1.18 29.87
C HIS A 130 -10.00 -1.67 28.44
N ALA A 131 -9.73 -0.88 27.39
CA ALA A 131 -9.83 -1.34 26.00
C ALA A 131 -8.43 -1.62 25.41
N THR A 132 -8.21 -2.85 24.95
CA THR A 132 -6.99 -3.23 24.21
C THR A 132 -7.26 -3.35 22.73
N ILE A 133 -6.23 -3.12 21.92
CA ILE A 133 -6.29 -3.40 20.48
C ILE A 133 -6.47 -4.91 20.26
N ASP A 134 -7.54 -5.28 19.55
CA ASP A 134 -7.77 -6.64 19.11
C ASP A 134 -6.75 -7.03 18.04
N ARG A 135 -5.86 -7.97 18.39
CA ARG A 135 -4.76 -8.42 17.55
C ARG A 135 -5.22 -9.30 16.39
N GLU A 136 -6.44 -9.83 16.43
CA GLU A 136 -7.02 -10.57 15.31
C GLU A 136 -7.48 -9.64 14.19
N LEU A 137 -7.87 -8.42 14.54
CA LEU A 137 -8.38 -7.42 13.60
C LEU A 137 -7.32 -6.40 13.17
N ILE A 138 -6.39 -6.07 14.08
CA ILE A 138 -5.43 -4.97 13.91
C ILE A 138 -4.00 -5.47 14.15
N ARG A 139 -3.13 -5.35 13.14
CA ARG A 139 -1.69 -5.55 13.32
C ARG A 139 -1.06 -4.27 13.87
N THR A 140 -0.36 -4.37 14.99
CA THR A 140 0.54 -3.30 15.45
C THR A 140 1.97 -3.60 15.02
N LEU A 141 2.62 -2.67 14.33
CA LEU A 141 4.05 -2.76 14.05
C LEU A 141 4.85 -2.53 15.34
N LYS A 142 5.97 -3.23 15.48
CA LYS A 142 6.96 -2.96 16.52
C LYS A 142 7.84 -1.76 16.11
N PRO A 143 8.46 -1.02 17.06
CA PRO A 143 9.36 0.10 16.72
C PRO A 143 10.51 -0.31 15.77
N GLY A 144 11.03 -1.52 15.95
CA GLY A 144 12.08 -2.08 15.08
C GLY A 144 11.59 -2.51 13.68
N GLU A 145 10.29 -2.75 13.51
CA GLU A 145 9.67 -2.99 12.20
C GLU A 145 9.44 -1.66 11.47
N GLU A 146 8.93 -0.64 12.16
CA GLU A 146 8.76 0.72 11.61
C GLU A 146 10.09 1.27 11.12
N THR A 147 11.13 1.22 11.97
CA THR A 147 12.49 1.64 11.62
C THR A 147 13.03 0.87 10.41
N PHE A 148 12.79 -0.44 10.35
CA PHE A 148 13.23 -1.26 9.23
C PHE A 148 12.49 -0.87 7.94
N LEU A 149 11.16 -0.71 8.01
CA LEU A 149 10.31 -0.34 6.89
C LEU A 149 10.73 1.01 6.29
N THR A 150 10.96 2.01 7.14
CA THR A 150 11.43 3.33 6.68
C THR A 150 12.78 3.22 6.00
N LYS A 151 13.75 2.53 6.61
CA LYS A 151 15.11 2.40 6.07
C LYS A 151 15.15 1.61 4.76
N ILE A 152 14.45 0.48 4.68
CA ILE A 152 14.42 -0.37 3.50
C ILE A 152 13.75 0.37 2.33
N MET A 153 12.64 1.06 2.59
CA MET A 153 11.92 1.78 1.54
C MET A 153 12.67 3.01 1.06
N ASN A 154 13.30 3.79 1.96
CA ASN A 154 14.18 4.90 1.56
C ASN A 154 15.29 4.41 0.61
N TYR A 155 15.92 3.27 0.92
CA TYR A 155 16.96 2.72 0.04
C TYR A 155 16.38 2.26 -1.31
N ILE A 156 15.26 1.54 -1.29
CA ILE A 156 14.62 1.03 -2.50
C ILE A 156 14.21 2.20 -3.40
N GLU A 157 13.50 3.19 -2.88
CA GLU A 157 13.02 4.36 -3.63
C GLU A 157 14.16 5.16 -4.27
N SER A 158 15.34 5.21 -3.64
CA SER A 158 16.52 5.85 -4.23
C SER A 158 17.30 4.99 -5.23
N ASN A 159 17.06 3.67 -5.31
CA ASN A 159 17.90 2.75 -6.10
C ASN A 159 17.13 1.81 -7.05
N TRP A 160 15.81 1.77 -7.00
CA TRP A 160 15.01 0.76 -7.70
C TRP A 160 15.16 0.79 -9.23
N MET A 161 15.48 1.94 -9.83
CA MET A 161 15.68 2.09 -11.28
C MET A 161 16.96 1.41 -11.78
N ARG A 162 17.88 1.06 -10.88
CA ARG A 162 19.17 0.49 -11.25
C ARG A 162 19.05 -0.98 -11.67
N SER A 163 19.43 -1.31 -12.89
CA SER A 163 19.45 -2.70 -13.40
C SER A 163 20.31 -3.64 -12.55
N ASP A 164 21.40 -3.13 -11.97
CA ASP A 164 22.33 -3.84 -11.08
C ASP A 164 21.90 -3.90 -9.60
N PHE A 165 20.62 -3.62 -9.29
CA PHE A 165 20.10 -3.65 -7.92
C PHE A 165 20.39 -4.98 -7.22
N ASN A 166 21.11 -4.91 -6.11
CA ASN A 166 21.58 -6.08 -5.37
C ASN A 166 21.19 -6.01 -3.90
N TRP A 167 20.48 -7.05 -3.44
CA TRP A 167 20.07 -7.17 -2.04
C TRP A 167 21.22 -7.33 -1.03
N THR A 168 22.40 -7.71 -1.50
CA THR A 168 23.61 -7.78 -0.67
C THR A 168 24.13 -6.39 -0.30
N SER A 169 24.02 -5.42 -1.24
CA SER A 169 24.49 -4.05 -1.02
C SER A 169 23.59 -3.31 -0.03
N ILE A 170 22.27 -3.46 -0.16
CA ILE A 170 21.28 -2.91 0.78
C ILE A 170 21.40 -3.55 2.16
N SER A 171 21.62 -4.87 2.28
CA SER A 171 21.77 -5.49 3.60
C SER A 171 22.98 -4.91 4.35
N LYS A 172 24.11 -4.71 3.65
CA LYS A 172 25.30 -4.05 4.19
C LYS A 172 25.02 -2.60 4.59
N SER A 173 24.39 -1.82 3.71
CA SER A 173 24.03 -0.41 3.98
C SER A 173 23.13 -0.27 5.21
N LEU A 174 22.21 -1.22 5.41
CA LEU A 174 21.29 -1.24 6.54
C LEU A 174 21.84 -1.94 7.79
N ARG A 175 23.10 -2.40 7.76
CA ARG A 175 23.76 -3.15 8.85
C ARG A 175 23.00 -4.42 9.26
N PHE A 176 22.43 -5.13 8.29
CA PHE A 176 21.81 -6.44 8.46
C PHE A 176 22.56 -7.50 7.66
N SER A 177 22.55 -8.75 8.15
CA SER A 177 22.85 -9.87 7.26
C SER A 177 21.73 -10.02 6.21
N TYR A 178 22.06 -10.61 5.05
CA TYR A 178 21.05 -10.86 4.02
C TYR A 178 19.87 -11.69 4.55
N SER A 179 20.15 -12.71 5.37
CA SER A 179 19.10 -13.54 6.01
C SER A 179 18.22 -12.77 6.99
N GLN A 180 18.77 -11.77 7.71
CA GLN A 180 17.96 -10.89 8.56
C GLN A 180 17.05 -9.99 7.72
N LEU A 181 17.60 -9.38 6.66
CA LEU A 181 16.82 -8.54 5.74
C LEU A 181 15.69 -9.35 5.10
N TYR A 182 16.02 -10.54 4.57
CA TYR A 182 15.06 -11.45 3.94
C TYR A 182 13.90 -11.75 4.89
N ARG A 183 14.20 -12.21 6.11
CA ARG A 183 13.16 -12.57 7.09
C ARG A 183 12.29 -11.36 7.46
N ARG A 184 12.89 -10.19 7.68
CA ARG A 184 12.15 -8.97 8.04
C ARG A 184 11.24 -8.49 6.91
N LEU A 185 11.75 -8.43 5.68
CA LEU A 185 10.97 -8.01 4.51
C LEU A 185 9.84 -9.00 4.21
N ASN A 186 10.11 -10.30 4.29
CA ASN A 186 9.09 -11.32 4.06
C ASN A 186 8.03 -11.33 5.17
N SER A 187 8.41 -11.07 6.42
CA SER A 187 7.47 -10.94 7.54
C SER A 187 6.51 -9.76 7.36
N LEU A 188 7.01 -8.63 6.86
CA LEU A 188 6.19 -7.45 6.59
C LEU A 188 5.33 -7.61 5.34
N SER A 189 5.96 -7.93 4.20
CA SER A 189 5.30 -7.86 2.89
C SER A 189 4.73 -9.18 2.38
N GLY A 190 5.07 -10.31 3.01
CA GLY A 190 4.76 -11.65 2.50
C GLY A 190 5.48 -12.00 1.19
N LYS A 191 6.51 -11.25 0.80
CA LYS A 191 7.24 -11.43 -0.46
C LYS A 191 8.73 -11.65 -0.18
N SER A 192 9.34 -12.53 -0.99
CA SER A 192 10.80 -12.61 -1.06
C SER A 192 11.38 -11.30 -1.62
N PRO A 193 12.63 -10.92 -1.28
CA PRO A 193 13.21 -9.66 -1.72
C PRO A 193 13.18 -9.51 -3.25
N ASN A 194 13.61 -10.52 -4.01
CA ASN A 194 13.58 -10.46 -5.49
C ASN A 194 12.16 -10.29 -6.05
N LYS A 195 11.15 -10.94 -5.44
CA LYS A 195 9.75 -10.73 -5.84
C LYS A 195 9.28 -9.31 -5.50
N PHE A 196 9.66 -8.80 -4.33
CA PHE A 196 9.31 -7.46 -3.87
C PHE A 196 9.80 -6.37 -4.83
N ILE A 197 11.10 -6.32 -5.14
CA ILE A 197 11.65 -5.29 -6.05
C ILE A 197 11.08 -5.44 -7.46
N LYS A 198 10.89 -6.68 -7.94
CA LYS A 198 10.29 -6.93 -9.24
C LYS A 198 8.87 -6.35 -9.31
N GLU A 199 8.05 -6.63 -8.30
CA GLU A 199 6.69 -6.06 -8.25
C GLU A 199 6.73 -4.55 -8.11
N PHE A 200 7.59 -3.99 -7.26
CA PHE A 200 7.75 -2.54 -7.13
C PHE A 200 8.03 -1.86 -8.48
N ARG A 201 8.98 -2.39 -9.27
CA ARG A 201 9.29 -1.90 -10.62
C ARG A 201 8.10 -2.00 -11.57
N LEU A 202 7.38 -3.12 -11.54
CA LEU A 202 6.17 -3.32 -12.35
C LEU A 202 5.05 -2.34 -11.96
N HIS A 203 4.94 -1.94 -10.69
CA HIS A 203 3.95 -0.93 -10.27
C HIS A 203 4.34 0.45 -10.80
N LYS A 204 5.63 0.82 -10.72
CA LYS A 204 6.12 2.08 -11.32
C LYS A 204 5.95 2.10 -12.85
N ALA A 205 6.06 0.93 -13.50
CA ALA A 205 5.83 0.81 -14.94
C ALA A 205 4.39 1.14 -15.36
N LEU A 206 3.39 0.89 -14.51
CA LEU A 206 1.99 1.23 -14.84
C LEU A 206 1.80 2.72 -15.09
N VAL A 207 2.41 3.56 -14.24
CA VAL A 207 2.32 5.02 -14.35
C VAL A 207 2.90 5.47 -15.69
N LEU A 208 4.10 5.00 -16.03
CA LEU A 208 4.74 5.34 -17.31
C LEU A 208 3.99 4.81 -18.54
N LEU A 209 3.29 3.68 -18.42
CA LEU A 209 2.45 3.15 -19.50
C LEU A 209 1.21 4.01 -19.73
N HIS A 210 0.67 4.64 -18.68
CA HIS A 210 -0.47 5.56 -18.77
C HIS A 210 -0.08 6.93 -19.33
N ASP A 211 1.17 7.38 -19.14
CA ASP A 211 1.60 8.69 -19.64
C ASP A 211 1.82 8.70 -21.16
N HIS A 212 1.88 7.55 -21.82
CA HIS A 212 2.04 7.38 -23.28
C HIS A 212 3.28 8.05 -23.92
N VAL A 213 4.24 8.53 -23.12
CA VAL A 213 5.44 9.22 -23.61
C VAL A 213 6.48 8.24 -24.17
N ASP A 214 6.71 7.13 -23.47
CA ASP A 214 7.81 6.22 -23.75
C ASP A 214 7.38 4.95 -24.50
N SER A 215 8.27 4.39 -25.31
CA SER A 215 8.12 3.05 -25.85
C SER A 215 8.18 1.98 -24.75
N ILE A 216 7.59 0.81 -25.00
CA ILE A 216 7.64 -0.32 -24.04
C ILE A 216 9.09 -0.70 -23.69
N SER A 217 10.01 -0.57 -24.66
CA SER A 217 11.44 -0.82 -24.46
C SER A 217 12.05 0.20 -23.50
N GLU A 218 11.81 1.49 -23.72
CA GLU A 218 12.29 2.57 -22.85
C GLU A 218 11.72 2.45 -21.43
N ILE A 219 10.43 2.14 -21.29
CA ILE A 219 9.80 1.89 -19.98
C ILE A 219 10.50 0.75 -19.26
N SER A 220 10.84 -0.34 -19.95
CA SER A 220 11.55 -1.47 -19.33
C SER A 220 12.93 -1.04 -18.79
N THR A 221 13.66 -0.22 -19.54
CA THR A 221 14.97 0.31 -19.13
C THR A 221 14.83 1.29 -17.97
N LYS A 222 13.92 2.27 -18.07
CA LYS A 222 13.66 3.27 -17.02
C LYS A 222 13.20 2.64 -15.70
N THR A 223 12.53 1.49 -15.77
CA THR A 223 12.07 0.77 -14.58
C THR A 223 13.07 -0.26 -14.05
N GLY A 224 14.29 -0.29 -14.60
CA GLY A 224 15.40 -1.09 -14.09
C GLY A 224 15.34 -2.58 -14.47
N PHE A 225 14.62 -2.95 -15.53
CA PHE A 225 14.68 -4.31 -16.07
C PHE A 225 15.88 -4.46 -17.02
N ASN A 226 16.54 -5.62 -16.97
CA ASN A 226 17.70 -5.91 -17.81
C ASN A 226 17.35 -6.19 -19.27
N SER A 227 16.08 -6.50 -19.58
CA SER A 227 15.63 -6.64 -20.97
C SER A 227 14.12 -6.37 -21.12
N PRO A 228 13.69 -5.81 -22.26
CA PRO A 228 12.26 -5.63 -22.59
C PRO A 228 11.46 -6.94 -22.61
N ASN A 229 12.09 -8.04 -23.06
CA ASN A 229 11.46 -9.36 -23.11
C ASN A 229 11.16 -9.90 -21.71
N TYR A 230 12.13 -9.79 -20.80
CA TYR A 230 11.93 -10.21 -19.41
C TYR A 230 10.91 -9.32 -18.70
N PHE A 231 10.95 -7.99 -18.91
CA PHE A 231 9.92 -7.07 -18.44
C PHE A 231 8.52 -7.49 -18.89
N SER A 232 8.33 -7.68 -20.19
CA SER A 232 7.03 -8.04 -20.77
C SER A 232 6.50 -9.37 -20.24
N LYS A 233 7.39 -10.36 -20.05
CA LYS A 233 7.05 -11.64 -19.42
C LYS A 233 6.58 -11.43 -17.98
N CYS A 234 7.35 -10.72 -17.17
CA CYS A 234 7.01 -10.45 -15.77
C CYS A 234 5.72 -9.62 -15.62
N PHE A 235 5.53 -8.64 -16.50
CA PHE A 235 4.33 -7.82 -16.56
C PHE A 235 3.11 -8.69 -16.85
N ARG A 236 3.17 -9.53 -17.89
CA ARG A 236 2.07 -10.45 -18.23
C ARG A 236 1.79 -11.48 -17.13
N GLU A 237 2.82 -12.03 -16.49
CA GLU A 237 2.66 -12.94 -15.35
C GLU A 237 1.96 -12.27 -14.17
N LYS A 238 2.27 -11.00 -13.89
CA LYS A 238 1.69 -10.25 -12.78
C LYS A 238 0.29 -9.73 -13.09
N TYR A 239 0.06 -9.31 -14.34
CA TYR A 239 -1.10 -8.51 -14.75
C TYR A 239 -2.05 -9.20 -15.73
N GLY A 240 -1.74 -10.41 -16.18
CA GLY A 240 -2.58 -11.16 -17.13
C GLY A 240 -2.61 -10.61 -18.56
N VAL A 241 -2.13 -9.39 -18.79
CA VAL A 241 -2.07 -8.72 -20.10
C VAL A 241 -0.66 -8.26 -20.43
N SER A 242 -0.33 -8.10 -21.72
CA SER A 242 0.97 -7.54 -22.12
C SER A 242 1.02 -6.02 -21.86
N PRO A 243 2.22 -5.43 -21.69
CA PRO A 243 2.37 -3.99 -21.54
C PRO A 243 1.72 -3.20 -22.68
N SER A 244 1.90 -3.66 -23.93
CA SER A 244 1.31 -3.01 -25.11
C SER A 244 -0.22 -3.06 -25.09
N LYS A 245 -0.81 -4.19 -24.70
CA LYS A 245 -2.27 -4.33 -24.59
C LYS A 245 -2.81 -3.46 -23.45
N TYR A 246 -2.13 -3.45 -22.31
CA TYR A 246 -2.48 -2.59 -21.19
C TYR A 246 -2.50 -1.11 -21.60
N ARG A 247 -1.46 -0.66 -22.31
CA ARG A 247 -1.36 0.71 -22.82
C ARG A 247 -2.54 1.08 -23.71
N LEU A 248 -2.88 0.24 -24.68
CA LEU A 248 -4.01 0.48 -25.59
C LEU A 248 -5.38 0.52 -24.89
N GLN A 249 -5.55 -0.22 -23.79
CA GLN A 249 -6.79 -0.24 -23.01
C GLN A 249 -6.99 0.99 -22.11
N HIS A 250 -5.93 1.77 -21.90
CA HIS A 250 -5.92 2.93 -21.00
C HIS A 250 -5.54 4.23 -21.74
N SER A 251 -5.59 4.21 -23.08
CA SER A 251 -5.50 5.39 -23.94
C SER A 251 -6.81 6.17 -23.99
#